data_AF-W1XCY7-F1
#
_entry.id   AF-W1XCY7-F1
#
_cell.length_a   1.000
_cell.length_b   1.000
_cell.length_c   1.000
_cell.angle_alpha   90.00
_cell.angle_beta   90.00
_cell.angle_gamma   90.00
#
_symmetry.space_group_name_H-M   'P 1'
#
loop_
_entity.id
_entity.type
_entity.pdbx_description
1 polymer ?
#
loop_
_entity_poly.entity_id
_entity_poly.type
_entity_poly.pdbx_seq_one_letter_code
_entity_poly.pdbx_strand_id
1 'polypeptide(L)'
;ADDGLFPPIFARVNKAGTPVAGLIIVGILMTIFQLSSISPNATKEFGLVSSVSVIFTLVPYLYTCAALLLLGHGHFGKARPAYLAVTTIAFLYCIWAVVGSGAKEVMWSFVTLMVITAMYALNYNRLHKNPYPLDAPISKD
;
A
#
# COMPACT_ATOMS: atom_id res chain seq x y z
N ALA A 1 -6.20 -3.37 -10.79
CA ALA A 1 -7.51 -3.73 -11.35
C ALA A 1 -7.36 -4.76 -12.45
N ASP A 2 -6.34 -4.60 -13.32
CA ASP A 2 -6.00 -5.59 -14.35
C ASP A 2 -5.67 -6.97 -13.78
N ASP A 3 -4.91 -7.04 -12.67
CA ASP A 3 -4.65 -8.31 -11.95
C ASP A 3 -5.84 -8.80 -11.12
N GLY A 4 -7.02 -8.19 -11.25
CA GLY A 4 -8.20 -8.54 -10.47
C GLY A 4 -8.16 -8.13 -8.99
N LEU A 5 -7.09 -7.48 -8.51
CA LEU A 5 -6.92 -7.07 -7.10
C LEU A 5 -7.56 -5.72 -6.73
N PHE A 6 -8.35 -5.13 -7.63
CA PHE A 6 -9.05 -3.85 -7.39
C PHE A 6 -10.32 -3.79 -8.25
N PRO A 7 -11.35 -3.00 -7.89
CA PRO A 7 -12.62 -3.01 -8.62
C PRO A 7 -12.46 -2.81 -10.14
N PRO A 8 -13.15 -3.60 -11.00
CA PRO A 8 -12.93 -3.60 -12.44
C PRO A 8 -13.12 -2.26 -13.14
N ILE A 9 -13.92 -1.35 -12.56
CA ILE A 9 -14.13 0.00 -13.10
C ILE A 9 -12.82 0.79 -13.28
N PHE A 10 -11.80 0.51 -12.46
CA PHE A 10 -10.49 1.16 -12.54
C PHE A 10 -9.59 0.58 -13.65
N ALA A 11 -9.91 -0.58 -14.23
CA ALA A 11 -9.24 -1.14 -15.41
C ALA A 11 -9.86 -0.66 -16.73
N ARG A 12 -11.02 0.03 -16.70
CA ARG A 12 -11.71 0.47 -17.90
C ARG A 12 -11.01 1.67 -18.54
N VAL A 13 -10.45 1.46 -19.72
CA VAL A 13 -9.70 2.48 -20.48
C VAL A 13 -10.42 2.95 -21.74
N ASN A 14 -10.09 4.16 -22.21
CA ASN A 14 -10.50 4.67 -23.52
C ASN A 14 -9.61 4.12 -24.66
N LYS A 15 -9.80 4.59 -25.90
CA LYS A 15 -9.00 4.18 -27.07
C LYS A 15 -7.49 4.48 -26.95
N ALA A 16 -7.09 5.40 -26.08
CA ALA A 16 -5.71 5.78 -25.83
C ALA A 16 -5.10 5.06 -24.62
N GLY A 17 -5.79 4.09 -24.01
CA GLY A 17 -5.33 3.39 -22.81
C GLY A 17 -5.48 4.20 -21.52
N THR A 18 -6.21 5.32 -21.52
CA THR A 18 -6.39 6.16 -20.33
C THR A 18 -7.56 5.65 -19.46
N PRO A 19 -7.38 5.44 -18.14
CA PRO A 19 -8.43 4.98 -17.24
C PRO A 19 -9.39 6.12 -16.82
N VAL A 20 -10.18 6.62 -17.77
CA VAL A 20 -11.04 7.82 -17.60
C VAL A 20 -12.00 7.68 -16.43
N ALA A 21 -12.66 6.52 -16.28
CA ALA A 21 -13.59 6.29 -15.16
C ALA A 21 -12.88 6.34 -13.80
N GLY A 22 -11.67 5.76 -13.70
CA GLY A 22 -10.85 5.82 -12.50
C GLY A 22 -10.45 7.25 -12.15
N LEU A 23 -10.02 8.04 -13.15
CA LEU A 23 -9.67 9.46 -12.96
C LEU A 23 -10.86 10.29 -12.47
N ILE A 24 -12.07 10.06 -13.01
CA ILE A 24 -13.29 10.73 -12.57
C ILE A 24 -13.61 10.38 -11.11
N ILE A 25 -13.53 9.10 -10.74
CA ILE A 25 -13.76 8.66 -9.34
C ILE A 25 -12.77 9.35 -8.41
N VAL A 26 -11.48 9.38 -8.76
CA VAL A 26 -10.45 10.09 -7.97
C VAL A 26 -10.78 11.58 -7.87
N GLY A 27 -11.19 12.23 -8.96
CA GLY A 27 -11.64 13.62 -8.97
C GLY A 27 -12.82 13.90 -8.05
N ILE A 28 -13.83 13.03 -8.04
CA ILE A 28 -14.98 13.11 -7.13
C ILE A 28 -14.52 12.99 -5.68
N LEU A 29 -13.70 11.99 -5.35
CA LEU A 29 -13.19 11.79 -4.00
C LEU A 29 -12.37 12.99 -3.51
N MET A 30 -11.48 13.53 -4.34
CA MET A 30 -10.71 14.74 -4.03
C MET A 30 -11.63 15.95 -3.81
N THR A 31 -12.67 16.12 -4.64
CA THR A 31 -13.64 17.21 -4.49
C THR A 31 -14.41 17.12 -3.18
N ILE A 32 -14.80 15.90 -2.76
CA ILE A 32 -15.47 15.68 -1.47
C ILE A 32 -14.53 16.08 -0.32
N PHE A 33 -13.27 15.66 -0.34
CA PHE A 33 -12.31 16.01 0.72
C PHE A 33 -11.90 17.49 0.69
N GLN A 34 -11.94 18.15 -0.47
CA GLN A 34 -11.70 19.58 -0.59
C GLN A 34 -12.74 20.41 0.19
N LEU A 35 -13.95 19.89 0.42
CA LEU A 35 -14.94 20.56 1.28
C LEU A 35 -14.46 20.73 2.73
N SER A 36 -13.43 20.02 3.16
CA SER A 36 -12.82 20.25 4.47
C SER A 36 -12.13 21.62 4.58
N SER A 37 -11.84 22.30 3.47
CA SER A 37 -11.20 23.62 3.47
C SER A 37 -12.17 24.80 3.68
N ILE A 38 -13.46 24.57 3.87
CA ILE A 38 -14.46 25.64 4.01
C ILE A 38 -14.35 26.42 5.33
N SER A 39 -13.72 25.84 6.34
CA SER A 39 -13.51 26.50 7.64
C SER A 39 -12.22 26.04 8.33
N PRO A 40 -11.65 26.85 9.23
CA PRO A 40 -10.45 26.47 9.98
C PRO A 40 -10.62 25.19 10.81
N ASN A 41 -11.81 24.96 11.38
CA ASN A 41 -12.11 23.77 12.16
C ASN A 41 -12.16 22.52 11.27
N ALA A 42 -12.87 22.59 10.14
CA ALA A 42 -12.93 21.49 9.18
C ALA A 42 -11.54 21.16 8.59
N THR A 43 -10.70 22.19 8.39
CA THR A 43 -9.32 22.01 7.90
C THR A 43 -8.45 21.28 8.92
N LYS A 44 -8.61 21.59 10.22
CA LYS A 44 -7.89 20.89 11.29
C LYS A 44 -8.24 19.39 11.35
N GLU A 45 -9.51 19.04 11.19
CA GLU A 45 -9.94 17.63 11.17
C GLU A 45 -9.34 16.87 9.98
N PHE A 46 -9.29 17.50 8.81
CA PHE A 46 -8.62 16.91 7.64
C PHE A 46 -7.11 16.76 7.81
N GLY A 47 -6.48 17.61 8.64
CA GLY A 47 -5.05 17.54 8.94
C GLY A 47 -4.60 16.17 9.43
N LEU A 48 -5.38 15.51 10.30
CA LEU A 48 -5.07 14.15 10.76
C LEU A 48 -5.13 13.13 9.62
N VAL A 49 -6.17 13.20 8.78
CA VAL A 49 -6.33 12.32 7.61
C VAL A 49 -5.17 12.49 6.65
N SER A 50 -4.77 13.74 6.39
CA SER A 50 -3.61 14.07 5.56
C SER A 50 -2.32 13.46 6.13
N SER A 51 -2.03 13.67 7.42
CA SER A 51 -0.82 13.13 8.06
C SER A 51 -0.77 11.60 8.04
N VAL A 52 -1.90 10.93 8.30
CA VAL A 52 -2.01 9.46 8.18
C VAL A 52 -1.74 9.00 6.75
N SER A 53 -2.29 9.70 5.74
CA SER A 53 -2.10 9.33 4.34
C SER A 53 -0.64 9.41 3.88
N VAL A 54 0.16 10.31 4.46
CA VAL A 54 1.61 10.38 4.19
C VAL A 54 2.32 9.13 4.71
N ILE A 55 1.93 8.60 5.88
CA ILE A 55 2.51 7.36 6.41
C ILE A 55 2.23 6.17 5.49
N PHE A 56 1.09 6.15 4.80
CA PHE A 56 0.76 5.07 3.85
C PHE A 56 1.79 4.90 2.74
N THR A 57 2.51 5.96 2.34
CA THR A 57 3.54 5.85 1.29
C THR A 57 4.75 5.04 1.74
N LEU A 58 4.98 4.90 3.05
CA LEU A 58 6.12 4.14 3.59
C LEU A 58 5.95 2.63 3.44
N VAL A 59 4.72 2.12 3.40
CA VAL A 59 4.46 0.67 3.23
C VAL A 59 4.93 0.19 1.85
N PRO A 60 4.57 0.83 0.71
CA PRO A 60 5.15 0.51 -0.59
C PRO A 60 6.67 0.64 -0.64
N TYR A 61 7.28 1.60 0.06
CA TYR A 61 8.74 1.74 0.10
C TYR A 61 9.40 0.54 0.77
N LEU A 62 8.86 0.08 1.90
CA LEU A 62 9.33 -1.13 2.59
C LEU A 62 9.18 -2.37 1.70
N TYR A 63 8.02 -2.53 1.03
CA TYR A 63 7.81 -3.65 0.11
C TYR A 63 8.75 -3.61 -1.08
N THR A 64 9.08 -2.42 -1.59
CA THR A 64 10.05 -2.26 -2.69
C THR A 64 11.46 -2.66 -2.25
N CYS A 65 11.87 -2.25 -1.05
CA CYS A 65 13.17 -2.66 -0.48
C CYS A 65 13.25 -4.17 -0.28
N ALA A 66 12.20 -4.78 0.28
CA ALA A 66 12.11 -6.22 0.45
C ALA A 66 12.12 -6.94 -0.91
N ALA A 67 11.32 -6.48 -1.88
CA ALA A 67 11.23 -7.05 -3.21
C ALA A 67 12.58 -6.99 -3.94
N LEU A 68 13.33 -5.89 -3.82
CA LEU A 68 14.66 -5.79 -4.40
C LEU A 68 15.57 -6.91 -3.91
N LEU A 69 15.62 -7.15 -2.59
CA LEU A 69 16.46 -8.19 -2.01
C LEU A 69 15.94 -9.60 -2.31
N LEU A 70 14.62 -9.81 -2.28
CA LEU A 70 14.00 -11.13 -2.45
C LEU A 70 13.91 -11.58 -3.92
N LEU A 71 13.71 -10.66 -4.85
CA LEU A 71 13.60 -10.97 -6.29
C LEU A 71 14.92 -10.72 -7.03
N GLY A 72 15.72 -9.76 -6.56
CA GLY A 72 16.94 -9.31 -7.22
C GLY A 72 18.23 -10.04 -6.80
N HIS A 73 18.21 -10.90 -5.78
CA HIS A 73 19.44 -11.46 -5.20
C HIS A 73 20.36 -12.18 -6.20
N GLY A 74 19.80 -12.79 -7.25
CA GLY A 74 20.56 -13.46 -8.31
C GLY A 74 21.26 -12.50 -9.28
N HIS A 75 20.86 -11.23 -9.31
CA HIS A 75 21.34 -10.22 -10.25
C HIS A 75 22.43 -9.31 -9.68
N PHE A 76 22.72 -9.40 -8.37
CA PHE A 76 23.63 -8.47 -7.71
C PHE A 76 25.13 -8.74 -7.98
N GLY A 77 25.49 -9.98 -8.32
CA GLY A 77 26.88 -10.38 -8.54
C GLY A 77 27.82 -9.92 -7.42
N LYS A 78 28.97 -9.33 -7.81
CA LYS A 78 29.98 -8.81 -6.86
C LYS A 78 29.55 -7.53 -6.14
N ALA A 79 28.52 -6.84 -6.63
CA ALA A 79 28.02 -5.58 -6.04
C ALA A 79 27.01 -5.82 -4.91
N ARG A 80 26.67 -7.07 -4.58
CA ARG A 80 25.78 -7.46 -3.48
C ARG A 80 25.97 -6.66 -2.17
N PRO A 81 27.19 -6.45 -1.62
CA PRO A 81 27.34 -5.69 -0.39
C PRO A 81 26.85 -4.24 -0.52
N ALA A 82 27.04 -3.61 -1.68
CA ALA A 82 26.54 -2.26 -1.93
C ALA A 82 25.00 -2.23 -1.98
N TYR A 83 24.37 -3.19 -2.67
CA TYR A 83 22.90 -3.31 -2.68
C TYR A 83 22.33 -3.52 -1.28
N LEU A 84 22.98 -4.37 -0.46
CA LEU A 84 22.58 -4.58 0.92
C LEU A 84 22.72 -3.31 1.76
N ALA A 85 23.83 -2.58 1.64
CA ALA A 85 24.06 -1.33 2.36
C ALA A 85 23.00 -0.27 2.00
N VAL A 86 22.78 -0.03 0.70
CA VAL A 86 21.78 0.95 0.24
C VAL A 86 20.37 0.56 0.67
N THR A 87 20.00 -0.71 0.52
CA THR A 87 18.66 -1.16 0.91
C THR A 87 18.46 -1.09 2.42
N THR A 88 19.51 -1.35 3.21
CA THR A 88 19.46 -1.20 4.68
C THR A 88 19.26 0.26 5.07
N ILE A 89 19.96 1.20 4.42
CA ILE A 89 19.74 2.64 4.63
C ILE A 89 18.31 3.04 4.27
N ALA A 90 17.76 2.51 3.17
CA ALA A 90 16.36 2.77 2.79
C ALA A 90 15.34 2.21 3.80
N PHE A 91 15.59 1.02 4.36
CA PHE A 91 14.81 0.48 5.47
C PHE A 91 14.87 1.38 6.70
N LEU A 92 16.07 1.80 7.09
CA LEU A 92 16.27 2.70 8.23
C LEU A 92 15.56 4.04 8.03
N TYR A 93 15.58 4.59 6.82
CA TYR A 93 14.84 5.81 6.48
C TYR A 93 13.32 5.64 6.72
N CYS A 94 12.74 4.56 6.23
CA CYS A 94 11.31 4.30 6.42
C CYS A 94 10.94 4.11 7.90
N ILE A 95 11.76 3.36 8.65
CA ILE A 95 11.56 3.14 10.09
C ILE A 95 11.68 4.46 10.85
N TRP A 96 12.71 5.26 10.54
CA TRP A 96 12.93 6.56 11.19
C TRP A 96 11.77 7.52 10.93
N ALA A 97 11.22 7.55 9.71
CA ALA A 97 10.06 8.37 9.38
C ALA A 97 8.82 8.01 10.23
N VAL A 98 8.57 6.73 10.46
CA VAL A 98 7.49 6.28 11.36
C VAL A 98 7.79 6.64 12.82
N VAL A 99 9.02 6.43 13.29
CA VAL A 99 9.44 6.77 14.66
C VAL A 99 9.31 8.26 14.94
N GLY A 100 9.59 9.12 13.94
CA GLY A 100 9.42 10.56 14.03
C GLY A 100 7.99 11.06 13.84
N SER A 101 7.04 10.17 13.50
CA SER A 101 5.63 10.53 13.31
C SER A 101 4.87 10.55 14.63
N GLY A 102 3.76 11.28 14.68
CA GLY A 102 2.91 11.29 15.86
C GLY A 102 2.24 9.94 16.12
N ALA A 103 2.09 9.59 17.41
CA ALA A 103 1.56 8.29 17.81
C ALA A 103 0.12 8.05 17.32
N LYS A 104 -0.69 9.11 17.23
CA LYS A 104 -2.09 9.01 16.77
C LYS A 104 -2.15 8.68 15.28
N GLU A 105 -1.28 9.27 14.50
CA GLU A 105 -1.14 9.06 13.05
C GLU A 105 -0.71 7.62 12.76
N VAL A 106 0.29 7.13 13.51
CA VAL A 106 0.77 5.74 13.39
C VAL A 106 -0.32 4.75 13.80
N MET A 107 -1.05 5.02 14.90
CA MET A 107 -2.17 4.19 15.34
C MET A 107 -3.25 4.07 14.27
N TRP A 108 -3.71 5.19 13.69
CA TRP A 108 -4.70 5.15 12.60
C TRP A 108 -4.18 4.48 11.34
N SER A 109 -2.87 4.59 11.09
CA SER A 109 -2.23 3.87 9.99
C SER A 109 -2.32 2.35 10.19
N PHE A 110 -2.04 1.88 11.41
CA PHE A 110 -2.16 0.48 11.78
C PHE A 110 -3.61 -0.02 11.69
N VAL A 111 -4.58 0.74 12.20
CA VAL A 111 -6.02 0.42 12.06
C VAL A 111 -6.39 0.27 10.58
N THR A 112 -5.90 1.14 9.72
CA THR A 112 -6.17 1.08 8.28
C THR A 112 -5.63 -0.22 7.66
N LEU A 113 -4.44 -0.68 8.07
CA LEU A 113 -3.90 -1.97 7.62
C LEU A 113 -4.79 -3.15 8.04
N MET A 114 -5.35 -3.12 9.26
CA MET A 114 -6.30 -4.13 9.71
C MET A 114 -7.58 -4.13 8.88
N VAL A 115 -8.10 -2.94 8.56
CA VAL A 115 -9.29 -2.77 7.71
C VAL A 115 -9.01 -3.31 6.31
N ILE A 116 -7.88 -2.97 5.70
CA ILE A 116 -7.48 -3.49 4.37
C ILE A 116 -7.39 -5.02 4.40
N THR A 117 -6.80 -5.59 5.45
CA THR A 117 -6.67 -7.04 5.62
C THR A 117 -8.04 -7.71 5.70
N ALA A 118 -8.96 -7.17 6.51
CA ALA A 118 -10.32 -7.66 6.62
C ALA A 118 -11.08 -7.54 5.29
N MET A 119 -10.98 -6.39 4.62
CA MET A 119 -11.59 -6.15 3.31
C MET A 119 -11.08 -7.13 2.26
N TYR A 120 -9.78 -7.43 2.24
CA TYR A 120 -9.22 -8.41 1.32
C TYR A 120 -9.80 -9.80 1.57
N ALA A 121 -9.78 -10.27 2.82
CA ALA A 121 -10.34 -11.57 3.17
C ALA A 121 -11.83 -11.68 2.84
N LEU A 122 -12.62 -10.65 3.13
CA LEU A 122 -14.06 -10.64 2.87
C LEU A 122 -14.39 -10.61 1.37
N ASN A 123 -13.63 -9.87 0.56
CA ASN A 123 -13.91 -9.72 -0.86
C ASN A 123 -13.28 -10.82 -1.74
N TYR A 124 -12.16 -11.43 -1.30
CA TYR A 124 -11.39 -12.38 -2.10
C TYR A 124 -11.39 -13.81 -1.56
N ASN A 125 -12.18 -14.16 -0.52
CA ASN A 125 -12.18 -15.51 0.08
C ASN A 125 -12.38 -16.69 -0.90
N ARG A 126 -13.09 -16.49 -2.02
CA ARG A 126 -13.30 -17.53 -3.06
C ARG A 126 -12.39 -17.39 -4.27
N LEU A 127 -11.69 -16.26 -4.39
CA LEU A 127 -10.84 -15.91 -5.54
C LEU A 127 -9.35 -16.06 -5.21
N HIS A 128 -8.98 -15.93 -3.93
CA HIS A 128 -7.61 -16.05 -3.46
C HIS A 128 -7.10 -17.48 -3.62
N LYS A 129 -5.94 -17.63 -4.26
CA LYS A 129 -5.26 -18.92 -4.38
C LYS A 129 -4.36 -19.12 -3.16
N ASN A 130 -4.66 -20.11 -2.33
CA ASN A 130 -3.85 -20.43 -1.17
C ASN A 130 -2.47 -20.95 -1.62
N PRO A 131 -1.36 -20.48 -1.01
CA PRO A 131 -0.02 -20.98 -1.31
C PRO A 131 0.14 -22.49 -1.06
N TYR A 132 -0.63 -23.03 -0.12
CA TYR A 132 -0.68 -24.46 0.21
C TYR A 132 -2.09 -25.00 -0.03
N PRO A 133 -2.25 -26.13 -0.74
CA PRO A 133 -3.56 -26.79 -0.87
C PRO A 133 -4.02 -27.25 0.52
N LEU A 134 -5.26 -26.92 0.90
CA LEU A 134 -5.86 -27.42 2.14
C LEU A 134 -6.03 -28.95 2.12
N ASP A 135 -6.07 -29.54 0.93
CA ASP A 135 -6.26 -30.99 0.71
C ASP A 135 -4.95 -31.77 0.57
N ALA A 136 -3.78 -31.11 0.67
CA ALA A 136 -2.52 -31.81 0.68
C ALA A 136 -2.37 -32.56 2.02
N PRO A 137 -2.15 -33.89 2.03
CA PRO A 137 -1.90 -34.59 3.28
C PRO A 137 -0.69 -33.95 3.96
N ILE A 138 -0.86 -33.60 5.25
CA ILE A 138 0.24 -33.10 6.08
C ILE A 138 1.37 -34.13 6.01
N SER A 139 2.48 -33.78 5.37
CA SER A 139 3.69 -34.61 5.40
C SER A 139 4.08 -34.79 6.85
N LYS A 140 3.95 -36.02 7.36
CA LYS A 140 4.49 -36.41 8.66
C LYS A 140 5.97 -36.71 8.44
N ASP A 141 6.77 -35.67 8.27
CA ASP A 141 8.23 -35.76 8.43
C ASP A 141 8.60 -35.33 9.86
#